data_AF-A0A1V5R8V1-F1
#
_entry.id   AF-A0A1V5R8V1-F1
#
_cell.length_a   1.000
_cell.length_b   1.000
_cell.length_c   1.000
_cell.angle_alpha   90.00
_cell.angle_beta   90.00
_cell.angle_gamma   90.00
#
_symmetry.space_group_name_H-M   'P 1'
#
loop_
_entity.id
_entity.type
_entity.pdbx_description
1 polymer ?
#
loop_
_entity_poly.entity_id
_entity_poly.type
_entity_poly.pdbx_seq_one_letter_code
_entity_poly.pdbx_strand_id
1 'polypeptide(L)'
;MLFGTFDIVHPGHLHLFAQARKHSDYIIAVIARDKTVERVKGRQSKNNELSRLRKVKKYKIAELVVLGNLRDKYATIKKYRPDIIFLGYDQFVFVDDLITKLDELALKRTKIVRLKPHKPEIYKTSKMI
;
A
#
# COMPACT_ATOMS: atom_id res chain seq x y z
N MET A 1 7.85 -2.16 -2.47
CA MET A 1 6.69 -2.54 -1.62
C MET A 1 5.65 -1.43 -1.65
N LEU A 2 4.36 -1.78 -1.77
CA LEU A 2 3.21 -0.86 -1.79
C LEU A 2 2.24 -1.20 -0.65
N PHE A 3 1.60 -0.18 -0.05
CA PHE A 3 0.59 -0.35 1.00
C PHE A 3 -0.74 0.26 0.57
N GLY A 4 -1.85 -0.43 0.81
CA GLY A 4 -3.15 0.15 0.48
C GLY A 4 -4.35 -0.68 0.92
N THR A 5 -5.52 -0.06 0.93
CA THR A 5 -6.79 -0.77 1.14
C THR A 5 -7.16 -1.59 -0.09
N PHE A 6 -7.02 -1.02 -1.29
CA PHE A 6 -7.42 -1.65 -2.56
C PHE A 6 -8.85 -2.23 -2.51
N ASP A 7 -9.81 -1.44 -2.02
CA ASP A 7 -11.19 -1.88 -1.81
C ASP A 7 -11.88 -2.26 -3.13
N ILE A 8 -11.81 -1.33 -4.09
CA ILE A 8 -12.19 -1.56 -5.48
C ILE A 8 -10.95 -1.26 -6.32
N VAL A 9 -10.47 -2.24 -7.08
CA VAL A 9 -9.36 -2.03 -8.00
C VAL A 9 -9.88 -1.23 -9.20
N HIS A 10 -9.19 -0.14 -9.54
CA HIS A 10 -9.59 0.81 -10.57
C HIS A 10 -8.34 1.36 -11.28
N PRO A 11 -8.47 2.10 -12.40
CA PRO A 11 -7.32 2.56 -13.18
C PRO A 11 -6.26 3.34 -12.38
N GLY A 12 -6.67 4.13 -11.38
CA GLY A 12 -5.74 4.77 -10.45
C GLY A 12 -4.79 3.80 -9.74
N HIS A 13 -5.26 2.64 -9.29
CA HIS A 13 -4.39 1.59 -8.73
C HIS A 13 -3.48 1.01 -9.81
N LEU A 14 -4.01 0.69 -11.00
CA LEU A 14 -3.18 0.17 -12.10
C LEU A 14 -2.04 1.13 -12.45
N HIS A 15 -2.31 2.43 -12.47
CA HIS A 15 -1.30 3.46 -12.70
C HIS A 15 -0.27 3.55 -11.55
N LEU A 16 -0.71 3.42 -10.30
CA LEU A 16 0.18 3.35 -9.13
C LEU A 16 1.16 2.16 -9.25
N PHE A 17 0.64 0.97 -9.55
CA PHE A 17 1.48 -0.22 -9.76
C PHE A 17 2.38 -0.08 -10.99
N ALA A 18 1.89 0.49 -12.09
CA ALA A 18 2.70 0.75 -13.28
C ALA A 18 3.85 1.71 -13.02
N GLN A 19 3.65 2.77 -12.23
CA GLN A 19 4.73 3.66 -11.80
C GLN A 19 5.74 2.92 -10.91
N ALA A 20 5.27 2.11 -9.96
CA ALA A 20 6.16 1.31 -9.12
C ALA A 20 7.03 0.33 -9.95
N ARG A 21 6.46 -0.30 -10.97
CA ARG A 21 7.18 -1.22 -11.88
C ARG A 21 8.32 -0.55 -12.64
N LYS A 22 8.24 0.75 -12.93
CA LYS A 22 9.36 1.48 -13.58
C LYS A 22 10.62 1.55 -12.72
N HIS A 23 10.49 1.29 -11.43
CA HIS A 23 11.57 1.38 -10.45
C HIS A 23 11.75 0.08 -9.67
N SER A 24 11.10 -1.02 -10.07
CA SER A 24 11.20 -2.30 -9.35
C SER A 24 10.95 -3.50 -10.24
N ASP A 25 11.75 -4.54 -10.04
CA ASP A 25 11.58 -5.84 -10.72
C ASP A 25 10.61 -6.77 -9.98
N TYR A 26 10.35 -6.49 -8.70
CA TYR A 26 9.49 -7.29 -7.83
C TYR A 26 8.64 -6.42 -6.91
N ILE A 27 7.31 -6.58 -6.98
CA ILE A 27 6.34 -5.83 -6.20
C ILE A 27 5.68 -6.72 -5.16
N ILE A 28 5.82 -6.28 -3.90
CA ILE A 28 5.03 -6.76 -2.77
C ILE A 28 3.92 -5.75 -2.49
N ALA A 29 2.66 -6.19 -2.62
CA ALA A 29 1.48 -5.42 -2.22
C ALA A 29 1.00 -5.85 -0.83
N VAL A 30 0.96 -4.90 0.10
CA VAL A 30 0.47 -5.10 1.47
C VAL A 30 -0.94 -4.55 1.58
N ILE A 31 -1.90 -5.46 1.75
CA ILE A 31 -3.32 -5.17 1.89
C ILE A 31 -3.61 -4.80 3.34
N ALA A 32 -4.13 -3.58 3.57
CA ALA A 32 -4.52 -3.13 4.90
C ALA A 32 -5.58 -4.07 5.50
N ARG A 33 -5.47 -4.35 6.80
CA ARG A 33 -6.46 -5.16 7.52
C ARG A 33 -7.77 -4.40 7.71
N ASP A 34 -8.90 -5.10 7.79
CA ASP A 34 -10.21 -4.44 7.96
C ASP A 34 -10.22 -3.55 9.21
N LYS A 35 -9.74 -4.06 10.35
CA LYS A 35 -9.57 -3.27 11.58
C LYS A 35 -8.65 -2.05 11.43
N THR A 36 -7.61 -2.16 10.60
CA THR A 36 -6.71 -1.03 10.31
C THR A 36 -7.42 0.02 9.48
N VAL A 37 -8.21 -0.39 8.48
CA VAL A 37 -8.99 0.52 7.63
C VAL A 37 -10.01 1.28 8.48
N GLU A 38 -10.75 0.58 9.33
CA GLU A 38 -11.75 1.15 10.23
C GLU A 38 -11.12 2.18 11.19
N ARG A 39 -10.01 1.82 11.85
CA ARG A 39 -9.29 2.73 12.75
C ARG A 39 -8.79 3.99 12.06
N VAL A 40 -8.24 3.87 10.84
CA VAL A 40 -7.60 4.99 10.13
C VAL A 40 -8.62 5.87 9.40
N LYS A 41 -9.70 5.27 8.86
CA LYS A 41 -10.68 5.99 8.03
C LYS A 41 -12.00 6.29 8.75
N GLY A 42 -12.19 5.78 9.97
CA GLY A 42 -13.44 5.88 10.72
C GLY A 42 -14.60 5.09 10.12
N ARG A 43 -14.34 4.24 9.12
CA ARG A 43 -15.35 3.42 8.44
C ARG A 43 -14.76 2.14 7.86
N GLN A 44 -15.60 1.12 7.72
CA GLN A 44 -15.23 -0.14 7.10
C GLN A 44 -15.12 0.00 5.56
N SER A 45 -14.29 -0.85 4.95
CA SER A 45 -14.27 -1.02 3.49
C SER A 45 -15.51 -1.79 3.03
N LYS A 46 -15.92 -1.59 1.76
CA LYS A 46 -17.04 -2.32 1.14
C LYS A 46 -16.74 -3.82 1.05
N ASN A 47 -15.48 -4.18 0.85
CA ASN A 47 -15.01 -5.56 0.75
C ASN A 47 -14.11 -5.91 1.94
N ASN A 48 -14.28 -7.12 2.47
CA ASN A 48 -13.38 -7.64 3.51
C ASN A 48 -11.94 -7.86 3.00
N GLU A 49 -10.99 -7.96 3.93
CA GLU A 49 -9.56 -8.03 3.64
C GLU A 49 -9.14 -9.21 2.76
N LEU A 50 -9.80 -10.37 2.91
CA LEU A 50 -9.53 -11.55 2.09
C LEU A 50 -10.05 -11.38 0.66
N SER A 51 -11.21 -10.77 0.49
CA SER A 51 -11.77 -10.42 -0.82
C SER A 51 -10.87 -9.43 -1.55
N ARG A 52 -10.43 -8.37 -0.86
CA ARG A 52 -9.48 -7.37 -1.39
C ARG A 52 -8.16 -8.02 -1.80
N LEU A 53 -7.60 -8.88 -0.95
CA LEU A 53 -6.38 -9.65 -1.27
C LEU A 53 -6.54 -10.52 -2.52
N ARG A 54 -7.63 -11.30 -2.62
CA ARG A 54 -7.90 -12.15 -3.78
C ARG A 54 -8.07 -11.33 -5.05
N LYS A 55 -8.78 -10.19 -4.97
CA LYS A 55 -8.93 -9.27 -6.10
C LYS A 55 -7.58 -8.78 -6.60
N VAL A 56 -6.73 -8.23 -5.73
CA VAL A 56 -5.40 -7.75 -6.11
C VAL A 56 -4.55 -8.86 -6.74
N LYS A 57 -4.59 -10.09 -6.21
CA LYS A 57 -3.93 -11.25 -6.83
C LYS A 57 -4.47 -11.54 -8.23
N LYS A 58 -5.79 -11.51 -8.43
CA LYS A 58 -6.44 -11.79 -9.72
C LYS A 58 -6.01 -10.80 -10.81
N TYR A 59 -5.80 -9.52 -10.47
CA TYR A 59 -5.33 -8.52 -11.43
C TYR A 59 -3.84 -8.69 -11.82
N LYS A 60 -3.09 -9.58 -11.14
CA LYS A 60 -1.66 -9.84 -11.42
C LYS A 60 -0.78 -8.58 -11.43
N ILE A 61 -1.15 -7.57 -10.63
CA ILE A 61 -0.42 -6.29 -10.57
C ILE A 61 0.79 -6.32 -9.64
N ALA A 62 0.93 -7.38 -8.82
CA ALA A 62 2.05 -7.61 -7.91
C ALA A 62 2.40 -9.10 -7.85
N GLU A 63 3.68 -9.41 -7.65
CA GLU A 63 4.23 -10.75 -7.56
C GLU A 63 3.86 -11.41 -6.22
N LEU A 64 3.84 -10.61 -5.15
CA LEU A 64 3.42 -11.07 -3.82
C LEU A 64 2.36 -10.15 -3.25
N VAL A 65 1.25 -10.74 -2.79
CA VAL A 65 0.15 -10.01 -2.15
C VAL A 65 -0.10 -10.62 -0.78
N VAL A 66 0.07 -9.80 0.26
CA VAL A 66 0.00 -10.22 1.66
C VAL A 66 -0.90 -9.28 2.46
N LEU A 67 -1.45 -9.77 3.56
CA LEU A 67 -2.13 -8.92 4.53
C LEU A 67 -1.10 -8.15 5.38
N GLY A 68 -1.48 -6.95 5.81
CA GLY A 68 -0.78 -6.24 6.88
C GLY A 68 -0.88 -6.97 8.22
N ASN A 69 -0.23 -6.42 9.24
CA ASN A 69 -0.28 -6.97 10.58
C ASN A 69 -1.09 -6.05 11.51
N LEU A 70 -1.93 -6.65 12.36
CA LEU A 70 -2.84 -5.93 13.25
C LEU A 70 -2.16 -5.28 14.46
N ARG A 71 -1.01 -5.83 14.88
CA ARG A 71 -0.26 -5.40 16.07
C ARG A 71 0.93 -4.51 15.71
N ASP A 72 1.62 -4.84 14.63
CA ASP A 72 2.83 -4.14 14.20
C ASP A 72 2.72 -3.67 12.75
N LYS A 73 2.48 -2.37 12.54
CA LYS A 73 2.35 -1.76 11.20
C LYS A 73 3.60 -1.94 10.33
N TYR A 74 4.75 -2.26 10.92
CA TYR A 74 6.03 -2.47 10.23
C TYR A 74 6.40 -3.95 10.04
N ALA A 75 5.60 -4.90 10.52
CA ALA A 75 5.95 -6.33 10.47
C ALA A 75 6.26 -6.82 9.05
N THR A 76 5.55 -6.33 8.04
CA THR A 76 5.82 -6.69 6.63
C THR A 76 7.13 -6.10 6.13
N ILE A 77 7.48 -4.88 6.55
CA ILE A 77 8.77 -4.24 6.23
C ILE A 77 9.91 -5.04 6.87
N LYS A 78 9.77 -5.44 8.15
CA LYS A 78 10.74 -6.27 8.86
C LYS A 78 10.96 -7.62 8.16
N LYS A 79 9.86 -8.26 7.78
CA LYS A 79 9.89 -9.60 7.16
C LYS A 79 10.50 -9.60 5.77
N TYR A 80 10.11 -8.65 4.92
CA TYR A 80 10.48 -8.66 3.50
C TYR A 80 11.60 -7.69 3.14
N ARG A 81 12.01 -6.82 4.06
CA ARG A 81 13.17 -5.90 3.93
C ARG A 81 13.27 -5.23 2.54
N PRO A 82 12.23 -4.50 2.09
CA PRO A 82 12.17 -3.98 0.73
C PRO A 82 13.22 -2.90 0.47
N ASP A 83 13.80 -2.86 -0.73
CA ASP A 83 14.72 -1.78 -1.12
C ASP A 83 14.01 -0.45 -1.41
N ILE A 84 12.73 -0.51 -1.80
CA ILE A 84 11.92 0.66 -2.09
C ILE A 84 10.52 0.51 -1.47
N ILE A 85 10.07 1.52 -0.75
CA ILE A 85 8.69 1.70 -0.31
C ILE A 85 8.04 2.78 -1.18
N PHE A 86 6.99 2.40 -1.88
CA PHE A 86 6.19 3.31 -2.68
C PHE A 86 4.98 3.79 -1.88
N LEU A 87 4.78 5.10 -1.86
CA LEU A 87 3.67 5.75 -1.19
C LEU A 87 2.73 6.38 -2.21
N GLY A 88 1.44 6.21 -2.01
CA GLY A 88 0.41 6.98 -2.69
C GLY A 88 0.52 8.47 -2.34
N TYR A 89 0.05 9.33 -3.24
CA TYR A 89 0.12 10.78 -3.08
C TYR A 89 -0.54 11.28 -1.79
N ASP A 90 -1.59 10.60 -1.31
CA ASP A 90 -2.41 10.92 -0.14
C ASP A 90 -1.95 10.27 1.17
N GLN A 91 -0.88 9.47 1.14
CA GLN A 91 -0.37 8.74 2.31
C GLN A 91 0.64 9.59 3.11
N PHE A 92 0.17 10.63 3.78
CA PHE A 92 1.01 11.51 4.60
C PHE A 92 1.23 10.98 6.02
N VAL A 93 0.18 10.48 6.68
CA VAL A 93 0.21 9.98 8.07
C VAL A 93 1.18 8.82 8.29
N PHE A 94 1.56 8.10 7.23
CA PHE A 94 2.48 6.98 7.33
C PHE A 94 3.97 7.39 7.31
N VAL A 95 4.31 8.61 6.90
CA VAL A 95 5.70 8.97 6.55
C VAL A 95 6.53 9.42 7.73
N ASP A 96 5.93 10.16 8.67
CA ASP A 96 6.68 10.84 9.73
C ASP A 96 7.45 9.84 10.62
N ASP A 97 6.81 8.74 11.00
CA ASP A 97 7.47 7.67 11.77
C ASP A 97 8.29 6.69 10.90
N LEU A 98 8.08 6.68 9.59
CA LEU A 98 8.63 5.62 8.74
C LEU A 98 10.15 5.72 8.62
N ILE A 99 10.69 6.93 8.48
CA ILE A 99 12.13 7.14 8.33
C ILE A 99 12.86 6.69 9.59
N THR A 100 12.43 7.16 10.76
CA THR A 100 12.98 6.76 12.06
C THR A 100 12.88 5.24 12.26
N LYS A 101 11.74 4.64 11.91
CA LYS A 101 11.60 3.19 12.04
C LYS A 101 12.49 2.41 11.09
N LEU A 102 12.72 2.89 9.86
CA LEU A 102 13.64 2.24 8.94
C LEU A 102 15.08 2.31 9.46
N ASP A 103 15.47 3.38 10.17
CA ASP A 103 16.75 3.45 10.88
C ASP A 103 16.85 2.35 11.93
N GLU A 104 15.90 2.30 12.87
CA GLU A 104 15.85 1.31 13.95
C GLU A 104 15.86 -0.15 13.46
N LEU A 105 15.37 -0.40 12.24
CA LEU A 105 15.32 -1.75 11.64
C LEU A 105 16.57 -2.10 10.81
N ALA A 106 17.61 -1.26 10.87
CA ALA A 106 18.81 -1.36 10.04
C ALA A 106 18.46 -1.43 8.55
N LEU A 107 17.52 -0.59 8.12
CA LEU A 107 16.96 -0.51 6.77
C LEU A 107 17.17 0.89 6.15
N LYS A 108 18.20 1.63 6.57
CA LYS A 108 18.54 2.99 6.06
C LYS A 108 18.64 3.11 4.55
N ARG A 109 19.01 2.03 3.85
CA ARG A 109 19.10 1.99 2.38
C ARG A 109 17.75 1.96 1.67
N THR A 110 16.67 1.70 2.41
CA THR A 110 15.31 1.63 1.86
C THR A 110 14.90 3.01 1.36
N LYS A 111 14.66 3.14 0.06
CA LYS A 111 14.20 4.39 -0.54
C LYS A 111 12.70 4.54 -0.33
N ILE A 112 12.26 5.74 0.02
CA ILE A 112 10.83 6.09 0.06
C ILE A 112 10.53 6.92 -1.18
N VAL A 113 9.61 6.45 -2.02
CA VAL A 113 9.23 7.12 -3.27
C VAL A 113 7.73 7.42 -3.23
N ARG A 114 7.38 8.71 -3.30
CA ARG A 114 5.97 9.12 -3.43
C ARG A 114 5.58 9.17 -4.90
N LEU A 115 4.57 8.38 -5.27
CA LEU A 115 4.10 8.26 -6.64
C LEU A 115 3.08 9.35 -6.98
N LYS A 116 3.09 9.80 -8.24
CA LYS A 116 2.22 10.88 -8.70
C LYS A 116 0.76 10.40 -8.78
N PRO A 117 -0.23 11.24 -8.42
CA PRO A 117 -1.64 10.90 -8.60
C PRO A 117 -1.97 10.75 -10.09
N HIS A 118 -2.92 9.87 -10.41
CA HIS A 118 -3.50 9.76 -11.74
C HIS A 118 -4.93 10.29 -11.73
N LYS A 119 -5.15 11.50 -12.27
CA LYS A 119 -6.46 12.16 -12.33
C LYS A 119 -7.22 12.07 -10.99
N PRO A 120 -6.69 12.67 -9.90
CA PRO A 120 -7.21 12.51 -8.53
C PRO A 120 -8.67 12.98 -8.38
N GLU A 121 -9.13 13.89 -9.25
CA GLU A 121 -10.53 14.33 -9.31
C GLU A 121 -11.51 13.23 -9.79
N ILE A 122 -11.05 12.23 -10.54
CA ILE A 122 -11.89 11.19 -11.18
C ILE A 122 -11.77 9.84 -10.47
N TYR A 123 -10.59 9.46 -9.98
CA TYR A 123 -10.33 8.11 -9.45
C TYR A 123 -10.11 8.02 -7.94
N LYS A 124 -10.44 9.07 -7.17
CA LYS A 124 -10.37 9.00 -5.71
C LYS A 124 -11.49 8.10 -5.20
N THR A 125 -11.15 6.94 -4.65
CA THR A 125 -12.12 5.99 -4.11
C THR A 125 -13.03 6.62 -3.05
N SER A 126 -12.56 7.66 -2.34
CA SER A 126 -13.38 8.37 -1.35
C SER A 126 -14.51 9.22 -1.94
N LYS A 127 -14.50 9.50 -3.26
CA LYS A 127 -15.54 10.24 -3.99
C LYS A 127 -16.46 9.33 -4.82
N MET A 128 -16.10 8.04 -4.96
CA MET A 128 -16.92 7.02 -5.64
C MET A 128 -17.79 6.22 -4.63
N ILE A 129 -17.99 6.79 -3.44
CA ILE A 129 -18.79 6.26 -2.34
C ILE A 129 -19.76 7.36 -1.94
#